data_AF-A0AAW4TFZ0-F1
#
_entry.id   AF-A0AAW4TFZ0-F1
#
_cell.length_a   1.000
_cell.length_b   1.000
_cell.length_c   1.000
_cell.angle_alpha   90.00
_cell.angle_beta   90.00
_cell.angle_gamma   90.00
#
_symmetry.space_group_name_H-M   'P 1'
#
loop_
_entity.id
_entity.type
_entity.pdbx_description
1 polymer ?
#
loop_
_entity_poly.entity_id
_entity_poly.type
_entity_poly.pdbx_seq_one_letter_code
_entity_poly.pdbx_strand_id
1 'polypeptide(L)'
;MAGKLHKTEVAMRNVFLTFLVFFWLDGAARAEFASSGHVSYRDNVSLLESRCGYILGKNISSKIVDSSVNLNNGIVSFDFYLVMRLDRGVVRGKLSFSCFVAGSSVSGSGVANKATAADEIALEDSGGRYVRNIVWQKKYEGKGWGGTVAYVNSVYGDRETVRVPDYFLICPDAIYFPCFSFEVVGKRIGKKESDRIPVVLGGIEVVSLRSTAPETNEEDR
;
A
#
# COMPACT_ATOMS: atom_id res chain seq x y z
N MET A 1 40.11 -58.68 48.16
CA MET A 1 39.73 -57.42 48.84
C MET A 1 38.76 -56.71 47.89
N ALA A 2 37.44 -56.92 48.02
CA ALA A 2 36.54 -56.07 48.82
C ALA A 2 36.72 -54.58 48.49
N GLY A 3 35.77 -53.81 47.97
CA GLY A 3 34.36 -54.02 47.66
C GLY A 3 33.72 -52.64 47.46
N LYS A 4 32.89 -52.51 46.41
CA LYS A 4 31.74 -51.61 46.23
C LYS A 4 31.82 -50.14 46.70
N LEU A 5 31.76 -49.23 45.71
CA LEU A 5 31.18 -47.89 45.83
C LEU A 5 29.70 -47.98 46.24
N HIS A 6 29.38 -47.49 47.44
CA HIS A 6 28.02 -47.11 47.86
C HIS A 6 27.67 -45.75 47.23
N LYS A 7 26.58 -45.56 46.47
CA LYS A 7 25.12 -45.65 46.71
C LYS A 7 24.54 -44.43 47.46
N THR A 8 23.65 -43.70 46.75
CA THR A 8 22.38 -43.05 47.18
C THR A 8 22.44 -41.93 48.23
N GLU A 9 22.07 -40.68 47.90
CA GLU A 9 20.72 -40.08 47.72
C GLU A 9 20.19 -39.38 49.00
N VAL A 10 19.77 -38.12 48.79
CA VAL A 10 18.66 -37.38 49.44
C VAL A 10 18.87 -36.84 50.86
N ALA A 11 18.80 -35.51 50.98
CA ALA A 11 18.01 -34.78 51.99
C ALA A 11 17.88 -33.30 51.56
N MET A 12 16.86 -32.95 50.76
CA MET A 12 15.64 -32.25 51.20
C MET A 12 15.87 -31.06 52.13
N ARG A 13 15.66 -29.83 51.63
CA ARG A 13 15.03 -28.78 52.45
C ARG A 13 14.30 -27.74 51.60
N ASN A 14 12.99 -27.78 51.75
CA ASN A 14 12.02 -26.75 51.38
C ASN A 14 12.48 -25.35 51.83
N VAL A 15 12.44 -24.37 50.93
CA VAL A 15 12.05 -23.01 51.27
C VAL A 15 11.04 -22.52 50.24
N PHE A 16 9.90 -22.13 50.78
CA PHE A 16 8.68 -21.71 50.15
C PHE A 16 8.84 -20.48 49.24
N LEU A 17 8.15 -20.53 48.11
CA LEU A 17 7.20 -19.50 47.64
C LEU A 17 7.37 -18.11 48.23
N THR A 18 7.87 -17.15 47.44
CA THR A 18 7.34 -15.78 47.45
C THR A 18 7.80 -14.98 46.23
N PHE A 19 6.84 -14.22 45.66
CA PHE A 19 6.97 -13.21 44.60
C PHE A 19 6.93 -13.65 43.12
N LEU A 20 5.75 -14.18 42.77
CA LEU A 20 5.05 -13.82 41.53
C LEU A 20 4.84 -12.29 41.47
N VAL A 21 5.73 -11.59 40.77
CA VAL A 21 5.37 -10.36 40.04
C VAL A 21 5.87 -10.56 38.63
N PHE A 22 5.03 -11.22 37.83
CA PHE A 22 5.07 -11.11 36.39
C PHE A 22 4.95 -9.62 36.07
N PHE A 23 6.07 -8.98 35.74
CA PHE A 23 6.05 -7.77 34.93
C PHE A 23 5.52 -8.18 33.57
N TRP A 24 4.19 -8.17 33.46
CA TRP A 24 3.47 -7.85 32.24
C TRP A 24 3.94 -6.45 31.84
N LEU A 25 5.08 -6.39 31.16
CA LEU A 25 5.33 -5.31 30.22
C LEU A 25 4.47 -5.61 29.00
N ASP A 26 3.16 -5.47 29.19
CA ASP A 26 2.30 -5.00 28.12
C ASP A 26 2.85 -3.62 27.77
N GLY A 27 3.82 -3.62 26.85
CA GLY A 27 4.04 -2.48 25.97
C GLY A 27 2.76 -2.32 25.16
N ALA A 28 1.73 -1.79 25.81
CA ALA A 28 0.64 -1.14 25.12
C ALA A 28 1.30 0.01 24.38
N ALA A 29 1.70 -0.27 23.13
CA ALA A 29 1.68 0.73 22.10
C ALA A 29 0.24 1.24 22.08
N ARG A 30 -0.04 2.23 22.92
CA ARG A 30 -1.11 3.18 22.68
C ARG A 30 -0.71 3.82 21.36
N ALA A 31 -1.18 3.23 20.27
CA ALA A 31 -1.53 4.01 19.13
C ALA A 31 -2.45 5.10 19.71
N GLU A 32 -1.90 6.30 19.86
CA GLU A 32 -2.72 7.48 19.94
C GLU A 32 -3.58 7.44 18.69
N PHE A 33 -4.81 6.96 18.84
CA PHE A 33 -5.91 7.36 17.99
C PHE A 33 -6.05 8.87 18.24
N ALA A 34 -5.19 9.62 17.57
CA ALA A 34 -5.30 11.04 17.44
C ALA A 34 -6.64 11.29 16.76
N SER A 35 -7.60 11.68 17.60
CA SER A 35 -8.76 12.49 17.30
C SER A 35 -9.37 12.24 15.91
N SER A 36 -10.42 11.41 15.89
CA SER A 36 -11.42 11.40 14.83
C SER A 36 -12.12 12.76 14.75
N GLY A 37 -11.45 13.74 14.17
CA GLY A 37 -12.15 14.66 13.28
C GLY A 37 -12.66 13.79 12.17
N HIS A 38 -13.97 13.62 12.07
CA HIS A 38 -14.61 12.86 11.00
C HIS A 38 -14.38 13.64 9.69
N VAL A 39 -13.15 13.63 9.18
CA VAL A 39 -12.84 14.11 7.82
C VAL A 39 -13.67 13.21 6.95
N SER A 40 -14.72 13.77 6.36
CA SER A 40 -15.60 13.03 5.48
C SER A 40 -14.72 12.50 4.37
N TYR A 41 -14.70 11.18 4.16
CA TYR A 41 -13.91 10.59 3.07
C TYR A 41 -14.23 11.24 1.71
N ARG A 42 -15.41 11.85 1.59
CA ARG A 42 -15.83 12.66 0.43
C ARG A 42 -14.91 13.86 0.17
N ASP A 43 -14.43 14.52 1.22
CA ASP A 43 -13.51 15.65 1.11
C ASP A 43 -12.17 15.18 0.52
N ASN A 44 -11.68 14.03 0.99
CA ASN A 44 -10.46 13.41 0.46
C ASN A 44 -10.64 12.90 -0.98
N VAL A 45 -11.83 12.40 -1.35
CA VAL A 45 -12.14 12.04 -2.74
C VAL A 45 -12.10 13.27 -3.66
N SER A 46 -12.70 14.39 -3.23
CA SER A 46 -12.67 15.65 -4.00
C SER A 46 -11.25 16.22 -4.09
N LEU A 47 -10.46 16.08 -3.03
CA LEU A 47 -9.07 16.53 -3.01
C LEU A 47 -8.19 15.65 -3.92
N LEU A 48 -8.41 14.34 -3.98
CA LEU A 48 -7.74 13.44 -4.92
C LEU A 48 -8.00 13.86 -6.37
N GLU A 49 -9.26 14.15 -6.71
CA GLU A 49 -9.65 14.61 -8.04
C GLU A 49 -8.95 15.91 -8.41
N SER A 50 -9.05 16.92 -7.54
CA SER A 50 -8.49 18.25 -7.81
C SER A 50 -6.96 18.31 -7.80
N ARG A 51 -6.28 17.44 -7.04
CA ARG A 51 -4.81 17.47 -6.89
C ARG A 51 -4.09 16.45 -7.75
N CYS A 52 -4.64 15.26 -7.90
CA CYS A 52 -3.99 14.15 -8.62
C CYS A 52 -4.73 13.76 -9.91
N GLY A 53 -5.89 14.36 -10.20
CA GLY A 53 -6.66 14.07 -11.42
C GLY A 53 -7.34 12.71 -11.41
N TYR A 54 -7.44 12.04 -10.25
CA TYR A 54 -8.09 10.74 -10.12
C TYR A 54 -9.51 10.87 -9.59
N ILE A 55 -10.47 10.29 -10.30
CA ILE A 55 -11.87 10.21 -9.85
C ILE A 55 -12.17 8.78 -9.41
N LEU A 56 -12.65 8.65 -8.16
CA LEU A 56 -13.17 7.38 -7.65
C LEU A 56 -14.66 7.26 -8.00
N GLY A 57 -14.96 6.51 -9.06
CA GLY A 57 -16.34 6.24 -9.45
C GLY A 57 -17.14 5.57 -8.33
N LYS A 58 -18.47 5.61 -8.43
CA LYS A 58 -19.41 5.13 -7.39
C LYS A 58 -19.14 3.69 -6.93
N ASN A 59 -18.63 2.83 -7.83
CA ASN A 59 -18.24 1.45 -7.50
C ASN A 59 -17.11 1.37 -6.46
N ILE A 60 -16.21 2.35 -6.41
CA ILE A 60 -15.11 2.40 -5.45
C ILE A 60 -15.50 3.25 -4.25
N SER A 61 -16.04 4.45 -4.48
CA SER A 61 -16.36 5.38 -3.40
C SER A 61 -17.43 4.89 -2.43
N SER A 62 -18.35 4.02 -2.87
CA SER A 62 -19.33 3.37 -1.99
C SER A 62 -18.73 2.28 -1.08
N LYS A 63 -17.49 1.84 -1.34
CA LYS A 63 -16.78 0.81 -0.58
C LYS A 63 -15.78 1.39 0.41
N ILE A 64 -15.57 2.72 0.40
CA ILE A 64 -14.68 3.42 1.33
C ILE A 64 -15.31 3.41 2.72
N VAL A 65 -14.56 2.93 3.69
CA VAL A 65 -14.95 2.95 5.11
C VAL A 65 -14.12 3.94 5.92
N ASP A 66 -12.92 4.28 5.45
CA ASP A 66 -12.03 5.24 6.09
C ASP A 66 -11.08 5.84 5.05
N SER A 67 -10.50 7.00 5.35
CA SER A 67 -9.51 7.62 4.48
C SER A 67 -8.58 8.56 5.26
N SER A 68 -7.34 8.66 4.80
CA SER A 68 -6.37 9.63 5.29
C SER A 68 -5.65 10.32 4.15
N VAL A 69 -5.26 11.57 4.38
CA VAL A 69 -4.40 12.34 3.49
C VAL A 69 -3.17 12.78 4.25
N ASN A 70 -2.01 12.68 3.60
CA ASN A 70 -0.74 13.17 4.13
C ASN A 70 -0.07 14.07 3.10
N LEU A 71 0.57 15.14 3.55
CA LEU A 71 1.35 16.03 2.72
C LEU A 71 2.78 16.07 3.24
N ASN A 72 3.72 15.60 2.42
CA ASN A 72 5.12 15.53 2.78
C ASN A 72 5.99 16.00 1.61
N ASN A 73 6.83 17.01 1.84
CA ASN A 73 7.80 17.53 0.86
C ASN A 73 7.21 17.79 -0.54
N GLY A 74 6.00 18.37 -0.61
CA GLY A 74 5.33 18.66 -1.88
C GLY A 74 4.70 17.46 -2.58
N ILE A 75 4.73 16.28 -1.97
CA ILE A 75 3.97 15.09 -2.37
C ILE A 75 2.74 15.01 -1.48
N VAL A 76 1.57 14.90 -2.10
CA VAL A 76 0.32 14.58 -1.41
C VAL A 76 0.01 13.10 -1.62
N SER A 77 -0.25 12.39 -0.52
CA SER A 77 -0.59 10.97 -0.50
C SER A 77 -1.98 10.78 0.09
N PHE A 78 -2.78 9.96 -0.58
CA PHE A 78 -4.14 9.61 -0.19
C PHE A 78 -4.21 8.11 0.04
N ASP A 79 -4.74 7.72 1.20
CA ASP A 79 -5.08 6.34 1.50
C ASP A 79 -6.58 6.22 1.69
N PHE A 80 -7.21 5.30 0.96
CA PHE A 80 -8.61 4.95 1.11
C PHE A 80 -8.74 3.49 1.53
N TYR A 81 -9.34 3.24 2.68
CA TYR A 81 -9.59 1.90 3.17
C TYR A 81 -10.92 1.41 2.62
N LEU A 82 -10.87 0.33 1.86
CA LEU A 82 -12.00 -0.26 1.15
C LEU A 82 -12.43 -1.57 1.81
N VAL A 83 -13.74 -1.81 1.81
CA VAL A 83 -14.34 -3.12 2.12
C VAL A 83 -15.03 -3.65 0.87
N MET A 84 -14.51 -4.74 0.32
CA MET A 84 -14.95 -5.28 -0.97
C MET A 84 -15.37 -6.75 -0.83
N ARG A 85 -16.39 -7.17 -1.58
CA ARG A 85 -16.83 -8.57 -1.62
C ARG A 85 -16.17 -9.30 -2.80
N LEU A 86 -15.44 -10.36 -2.50
CA LEU A 86 -14.94 -11.34 -3.48
C LEU A 86 -15.69 -12.68 -3.30
N ASP A 87 -15.38 -13.67 -4.14
CA ASP A 87 -16.05 -14.98 -4.14
C ASP A 87 -16.03 -15.69 -2.79
N ARG A 88 -14.90 -15.60 -2.07
CA ARG A 88 -14.69 -16.33 -0.80
C ARG A 88 -15.00 -15.48 0.43
N GLY A 89 -15.53 -14.27 0.24
CA GLY A 89 -15.95 -13.40 1.33
C GLY A 89 -15.46 -11.96 1.18
N VAL A 90 -15.42 -11.26 2.30
CA VAL A 90 -15.09 -9.83 2.34
C VAL A 90 -13.58 -9.63 2.47
N VAL A 91 -13.02 -8.75 1.65
CA VAL A 91 -11.63 -8.30 1.68
C VAL A 91 -11.60 -6.86 2.15
N ARG A 92 -10.69 -6.57 3.09
CA ARG A 92 -10.28 -5.20 3.39
C ARG A 92 -9.02 -4.90 2.60
N GLY A 93 -8.91 -3.69 2.08
CA GLY A 93 -7.68 -3.26 1.47
C GLY A 93 -7.49 -1.76 1.52
N LYS A 94 -6.28 -1.32 1.26
CA LYS A 94 -5.87 0.07 1.24
C LYS A 94 -5.56 0.45 -0.20
N LEU A 95 -6.31 1.39 -0.75
CA LEU A 95 -6.08 1.99 -2.06
C LEU A 95 -5.31 3.29 -1.87
N SER A 96 -4.09 3.36 -2.38
CA SER A 96 -3.14 4.44 -2.13
C SER A 96 -2.76 5.18 -3.42
N PHE A 97 -2.83 6.50 -3.39
CA PHE A 97 -2.41 7.41 -4.46
C PHE A 97 -1.38 8.38 -3.93
N SER A 98 -0.37 8.71 -4.73
CA SER A 98 0.59 9.77 -4.43
C SER A 98 0.81 10.62 -5.68
N CYS A 99 0.81 11.94 -5.53
CA CYS A 99 1.12 12.86 -6.60
C CYS A 99 1.84 14.10 -6.09
N PHE A 100 2.53 14.80 -6.99
CA PHE A 100 3.13 16.08 -6.68
C PHE A 100 2.06 17.18 -6.65
N VAL A 101 2.18 18.10 -5.69
CA VAL A 101 1.30 19.27 -5.63
C VAL A 101 1.59 20.18 -6.83
N ALA A 102 0.56 20.55 -7.57
CA ALA A 102 0.68 21.49 -8.69
C ALA A 102 1.48 22.75 -8.26
N GLY A 103 2.56 23.05 -8.99
CA GLY A 103 3.48 24.15 -8.70
C GLY A 103 4.79 23.74 -8.00
N SER A 104 4.93 22.51 -7.52
CA SER A 104 6.25 21.98 -7.14
C SER A 104 7.04 21.68 -8.41
N SER A 105 8.11 22.45 -8.66
CA SER A 105 9.01 22.25 -9.79
C SER A 105 9.74 20.91 -9.65
N VAL A 106 9.12 19.84 -10.12
CA VAL A 106 9.85 18.61 -10.42
C VAL A 106 10.51 18.89 -11.76
N SER A 107 11.79 19.28 -11.69
CA SER A 107 12.70 19.30 -12.83
C SER A 107 12.45 18.05 -13.65
N GLY A 108 12.03 18.24 -14.90
CA GLY A 108 11.55 17.18 -15.78
C GLY A 108 12.47 15.96 -15.72
N SER A 109 12.05 14.95 -14.97
CA SER A 109 12.49 13.59 -15.21
C SER A 109 11.84 13.24 -16.54
N GLY A 110 12.59 13.46 -17.62
CA GLY A 110 12.27 13.01 -18.96
C GLY A 110 12.23 11.49 -18.97
N VAL A 111 11.15 10.92 -18.47
CA VAL A 111 10.78 9.53 -18.77
C VAL A 111 9.47 9.61 -19.52
N ALA A 112 9.59 9.93 -20.81
CA ALA A 112 8.55 9.82 -21.82
C ALA A 112 8.22 8.34 -22.15
N ASN A 113 8.62 7.40 -21.30
CA ASN A 113 8.35 5.99 -21.53
C ASN A 113 7.18 5.56 -20.65
N LYS A 114 6.17 5.04 -21.33
CA LYS A 114 5.02 4.33 -20.79
C LYS A 114 5.52 3.10 -20.02
N ALA A 115 5.95 3.31 -18.78
CA ALA A 115 6.44 2.25 -17.92
C ALA A 115 5.27 1.34 -17.55
N THR A 116 5.44 0.03 -17.75
CA THR A 116 4.48 -0.93 -17.21
C THR A 116 4.60 -1.00 -15.68
N ALA A 117 3.60 -1.52 -14.99
CA ALA A 117 3.65 -1.70 -13.54
C ALA A 117 4.85 -2.56 -13.10
N ALA A 118 5.26 -3.53 -13.92
CA ALA A 118 6.46 -4.31 -13.71
C ALA A 118 7.74 -3.49 -13.88
N ASP A 119 7.78 -2.58 -14.85
CA ASP A 119 8.93 -1.69 -15.06
C ASP A 119 9.07 -0.70 -13.91
N GLU A 120 7.95 -0.15 -13.42
CA GLU A 120 7.95 0.75 -12.26
C GLU A 120 8.43 0.02 -11.00
N ILE A 121 7.94 -1.20 -10.75
CA ILE A 121 8.44 -2.04 -9.65
C ILE A 121 9.94 -2.30 -9.80
N ALA A 122 10.40 -2.66 -11.00
CA ALA A 122 11.81 -2.94 -11.25
C ALA A 122 12.68 -1.68 -11.08
N LEU A 123 12.18 -0.51 -11.46
CA LEU A 123 12.86 0.78 -11.27
C LEU A 123 13.00 1.11 -9.78
N GLU A 124 11.91 1.01 -9.01
CA GLU A 124 11.92 1.19 -7.55
C GLU A 124 12.87 0.20 -6.85
N ASP A 125 12.94 -1.04 -7.34
CA ASP A 125 13.77 -2.10 -6.77
C ASP A 125 15.25 -2.03 -7.23
N SER A 126 15.56 -1.28 -8.29
CA SER A 126 16.88 -1.28 -8.96
C SER A 126 18.04 -0.78 -8.09
N GLY A 127 17.74 0.01 -7.05
CA GLY A 127 18.72 0.48 -6.06
C GLY A 127 18.78 -0.37 -4.78
N GLY A 128 17.97 -1.43 -4.68
CA GLY A 128 17.70 -2.14 -3.44
C GLY A 128 18.44 -3.48 -3.29
N ARG A 129 18.60 -3.90 -2.02
CA ARG A 129 19.01 -5.27 -1.64
C ARG A 129 17.87 -6.29 -1.79
N TYR A 130 16.64 -5.80 -1.90
CA TYR A 130 15.41 -6.56 -1.91
C TYR A 130 14.64 -6.26 -3.18
N VAL A 131 14.08 -7.28 -3.80
CA VAL A 131 13.29 -7.17 -5.03
C VAL A 131 11.93 -7.83 -4.85
N ARG A 132 10.88 -7.19 -5.33
CA ARG A 132 9.52 -7.72 -5.31
C ARG A 132 9.36 -8.80 -6.38
N ASN A 133 8.77 -9.92 -5.98
CA ASN A 133 8.43 -10.99 -6.90
C ASN A 133 7.10 -10.67 -7.59
N ILE A 134 7.16 -10.32 -8.87
CA ILE A 134 5.99 -10.08 -9.70
C ILE A 134 5.39 -11.44 -10.10
N VAL A 135 4.28 -11.80 -9.47
CA VAL A 135 3.59 -13.08 -9.72
C VAL A 135 2.96 -13.07 -11.12
N TRP A 136 2.38 -11.94 -11.51
CA TRP A 136 1.86 -11.71 -12.86
C TRP A 136 1.72 -10.20 -13.14
N GLN A 137 1.71 -9.85 -14.42
CA GLN A 137 1.29 -8.55 -14.93
C GLN A 137 0.19 -8.74 -15.99
N LYS A 138 -0.78 -7.82 -16.04
CA LYS A 138 -1.88 -7.81 -17.02
C LYS A 138 -2.16 -6.40 -17.52
N LYS A 139 -2.89 -6.31 -18.64
CA LYS A 139 -3.54 -5.06 -19.05
C LYS A 139 -4.59 -4.66 -18.02
N TYR A 140 -4.69 -3.38 -17.76
CA TYR A 140 -5.69 -2.77 -16.90
C TYR A 140 -6.51 -1.78 -17.72
N GLU A 141 -7.83 -1.81 -17.57
CA GLU A 141 -8.72 -0.84 -18.19
C GLU A 141 -9.43 -0.07 -17.08
N GLY A 142 -9.06 1.20 -16.96
CA GLY A 142 -9.85 2.17 -16.21
C GLY A 142 -10.92 2.79 -17.10
N LYS A 143 -11.70 3.71 -16.54
CA LYS A 143 -12.77 4.33 -17.33
C LYS A 143 -12.17 5.40 -18.25
N GLY A 144 -12.09 5.08 -19.54
CA GLY A 144 -11.54 5.97 -20.56
C GLY A 144 -10.00 6.00 -20.64
N TRP A 145 -9.32 5.10 -19.94
CA TRP A 145 -7.86 4.97 -19.99
C TRP A 145 -7.42 3.51 -19.88
N GLY A 146 -6.33 3.16 -20.57
CA GLY A 146 -5.69 1.85 -20.48
C GLY A 146 -4.39 1.93 -19.69
N GLY A 147 -3.87 0.79 -19.26
CA GLY A 147 -2.65 0.71 -18.49
C GLY A 147 -2.25 -0.73 -18.19
N THR A 148 -1.46 -0.90 -17.15
CA THR A 148 -1.06 -2.21 -16.66
C THR A 148 -1.26 -2.33 -15.15
N VAL A 149 -1.45 -3.57 -14.70
CA VAL A 149 -1.48 -3.92 -13.28
C VAL A 149 -0.54 -5.09 -13.02
N ALA A 150 0.29 -4.98 -12.00
CA ALA A 150 1.18 -6.04 -11.53
C ALA A 150 0.78 -6.50 -10.13
N TYR A 151 0.85 -7.81 -9.88
CA TYR A 151 0.57 -8.42 -8.59
C TYR A 151 1.84 -8.98 -7.95
N VAL A 152 2.04 -8.62 -6.69
CA VAL A 152 3.18 -9.02 -5.86
C VAL A 152 2.65 -9.62 -4.55
N ASN A 153 3.27 -10.70 -4.09
CA ASN A 153 2.95 -11.30 -2.78
C ASN A 153 4.19 -11.74 -1.97
N SER A 154 5.38 -11.51 -2.52
CA SER A 154 6.63 -11.81 -1.84
C SER A 154 7.74 -10.88 -2.31
N VAL A 155 8.76 -10.79 -1.48
CA VAL A 155 10.02 -10.09 -1.76
C VAL A 155 11.14 -11.13 -1.64
N TYR A 156 12.13 -11.04 -2.52
CA TYR A 156 13.36 -11.82 -2.48
C TYR A 156 14.53 -10.93 -2.07
N GLY A 157 15.34 -11.42 -1.14
CA GLY A 157 16.55 -10.76 -0.67
C GLY A 157 17.25 -11.68 0.32
N ASP A 158 18.56 -11.51 0.52
CA ASP A 158 19.31 -12.30 1.49
C ASP A 158 19.25 -13.81 1.29
N ARG A 159 19.08 -14.22 0.03
CA ARG A 159 18.90 -15.61 -0.40
C ARG A 159 17.61 -16.25 0.11
N GLU A 160 16.66 -15.44 0.58
CA GLU A 160 15.38 -15.89 1.09
C GLU A 160 14.22 -15.19 0.37
N THR A 161 13.07 -15.87 0.34
CA THR A 161 11.81 -15.29 -0.15
C THR A 161 10.88 -15.08 1.04
N VAL A 162 10.57 -13.83 1.33
CA VAL A 162 9.67 -13.44 2.41
C VAL A 162 8.33 -13.03 1.82
N ARG A 163 7.24 -13.55 2.39
CA ARG A 163 5.90 -13.14 1.97
C ARG A 163 5.58 -11.75 2.51
N VAL A 164 5.06 -10.88 1.64
CA VAL A 164 4.58 -9.51 1.96
C VAL A 164 3.08 -9.43 1.68
N PRO A 165 2.31 -8.47 2.22
CA PRO A 165 0.89 -8.33 1.89
C PRO A 165 0.61 -8.40 0.39
N ASP A 166 -0.57 -8.91 0.02
CA ASP A 166 -0.94 -9.06 -1.38
C ASP A 166 -1.13 -7.66 -1.98
N TYR A 167 -0.22 -7.29 -2.88
CA TYR A 167 -0.02 -5.93 -3.35
C TYR A 167 -0.20 -5.84 -4.86
N PHE A 168 -0.89 -4.78 -5.30
CA PHE A 168 -1.18 -4.50 -6.69
C PHE A 168 -0.69 -3.10 -7.02
N LEU A 169 0.19 -2.98 -8.01
CA LEU A 169 0.54 -1.68 -8.59
C LEU A 169 -0.20 -1.51 -9.91
N ILE A 170 -0.87 -0.38 -10.09
CA ILE A 170 -1.63 -0.03 -11.29
C ILE A 170 -1.03 1.24 -11.89
N CYS A 171 -0.61 1.15 -13.14
CA CYS A 171 0.04 2.25 -13.87
C CYS A 171 -0.78 2.60 -15.12
N PRO A 172 -1.34 3.81 -15.20
CA PRO A 172 -1.96 4.31 -16.43
C PRO A 172 -0.96 4.44 -17.59
N ASP A 173 -1.42 4.14 -18.80
CA ASP A 173 -0.73 4.43 -20.06
C ASP A 173 -0.97 5.88 -20.53
N ALA A 174 -1.18 6.79 -19.58
CA ALA A 174 -1.45 8.19 -19.80
C ALA A 174 -0.28 9.01 -19.24
N ILE A 175 0.30 9.86 -20.10
CA ILE A 175 1.41 10.74 -19.71
C ILE A 175 0.91 11.65 -18.56
N TYR A 176 1.75 11.84 -17.54
CA TYR A 176 1.52 12.66 -16.34
C TYR A 176 0.67 12.06 -15.21
N PHE A 177 0.18 10.82 -15.34
CA PHE A 177 -0.54 10.16 -14.23
C PHE A 177 0.38 9.18 -13.49
N PRO A 178 0.66 9.41 -12.20
CA PRO A 178 1.50 8.51 -11.41
C PRO A 178 0.78 7.19 -11.14
N CYS A 179 1.52 6.08 -11.00
CA CYS A 179 0.92 4.81 -10.60
C CYS A 179 0.24 4.92 -9.22
N PHE A 180 -0.78 4.10 -9.00
CA PHE A 180 -1.44 3.96 -7.71
C PHE A 180 -1.45 2.49 -7.30
N SER A 181 -1.69 2.21 -6.02
CA SER A 181 -1.56 0.86 -5.51
C SER A 181 -2.75 0.43 -4.67
N PHE A 182 -2.96 -0.89 -4.62
CA PHE A 182 -3.93 -1.52 -3.73
C PHE A 182 -3.26 -2.64 -2.95
N GLU A 183 -3.39 -2.59 -1.63
CA GLU A 183 -2.84 -3.60 -0.72
C GLU A 183 -3.97 -4.30 0.03
N VAL A 184 -3.97 -5.62 0.06
CA VAL A 184 -4.91 -6.39 0.88
C VAL A 184 -4.47 -6.40 2.33
N VAL A 185 -5.38 -6.04 3.23
CA VAL A 185 -5.10 -5.91 4.67
C VAL A 185 -5.67 -7.10 5.45
N GLY A 186 -4.86 -7.67 6.34
CA GLY A 186 -5.29 -8.60 7.39
C GLY A 186 -5.63 -10.02 6.93
N LYS A 187 -5.55 -10.33 5.63
CA LYS A 187 -5.70 -11.70 5.13
C LYS A 187 -4.96 -11.90 3.82
N ARG A 188 -4.87 -13.18 3.43
CA ARG A 188 -4.33 -13.59 2.13
C ARG A 188 -5.42 -13.87 1.13
N ILE A 189 -5.11 -13.59 -0.13
CA ILE A 189 -5.98 -13.92 -1.26
C ILE A 189 -5.39 -15.04 -2.11
N GLY A 190 -6.26 -15.92 -2.59
CA GLY A 190 -5.85 -16.98 -3.52
C GLY A 190 -5.68 -16.46 -4.94
N LYS A 191 -5.09 -17.27 -5.83
CA LYS A 191 -4.91 -16.93 -7.26
C LYS A 191 -6.20 -16.40 -7.92
N LYS A 192 -7.32 -17.11 -7.74
CA LYS A 192 -8.63 -16.70 -8.29
C LYS A 192 -9.08 -15.33 -7.77
N GLU A 193 -8.84 -15.02 -6.50
CA GLU A 193 -9.18 -13.71 -5.92
C GLU A 193 -8.25 -12.61 -6.45
N SER A 194 -6.94 -12.89 -6.56
CA SER A 194 -5.99 -11.94 -7.14
C SER A 194 -6.36 -11.56 -8.58
N ASP A 195 -6.85 -12.52 -9.36
CA ASP A 195 -7.28 -12.29 -10.74
C ASP A 195 -8.52 -11.39 -10.83
N ARG A 196 -9.31 -11.27 -9.75
CA ARG A 196 -10.53 -10.45 -9.71
C ARG A 196 -10.33 -9.05 -9.16
N ILE A 197 -9.28 -8.82 -8.38
CA ILE A 197 -9.00 -7.49 -7.80
C ILE A 197 -9.00 -6.39 -8.87
N PRO A 198 -8.30 -6.53 -10.02
CA PRO A 198 -8.33 -5.50 -11.06
C PRO A 198 -9.74 -5.15 -11.53
N VAL A 199 -10.61 -6.14 -11.70
CA VAL A 199 -12.00 -5.93 -12.14
C VAL A 199 -12.81 -5.20 -11.07
N VAL A 200 -12.61 -5.54 -9.79
CA VAL A 200 -13.34 -4.91 -8.67
C VAL A 200 -12.89 -3.47 -8.43
N LEU A 201 -11.61 -3.18 -8.70
CA LEU A 201 -11.03 -1.83 -8.69
C LEU A 201 -11.41 -1.02 -9.95
N GLY A 202 -12.11 -1.62 -10.91
CA GLY A 202 -12.66 -0.93 -12.07
C GLY A 202 -13.55 0.25 -11.67
N GLY A 203 -13.49 1.32 -12.48
CA GLY A 203 -14.24 2.56 -12.25
C GLY A 203 -13.44 3.71 -11.64
N ILE A 204 -12.11 3.59 -11.61
CA ILE A 204 -11.22 4.74 -11.42
C ILE A 204 -11.06 5.45 -12.76
N GLU A 205 -11.30 6.76 -12.77
CA GLU A 205 -11.21 7.62 -13.96
C GLU A 205 -10.01 8.58 -13.79
N VAL A 206 -9.47 9.03 -14.92
CA VAL A 206 -8.44 10.07 -14.95
C VAL A 206 -9.00 11.31 -15.63
N VAL A 207 -8.74 12.48 -15.06
CA VAL A 207 -9.09 13.79 -15.62
C VAL A 207 -7.81 14.58 -15.78
N SER A 208 -7.61 15.08 -17.00
CA SER A 208 -6.49 15.99 -17.27
C SER A 208 -6.64 17.23 -16.38
N LEU A 209 -5.70 17.39 -15.44
CA LEU A 209 -5.59 18.61 -14.67
C LEU A 209 -5.18 19.73 -15.63
N ARG A 210 -6.04 20.74 -15.82
CA ARG A 210 -5.66 21.92 -16.60
C ARG A 210 -4.43 22.53 -15.95
N SER A 211 -3.32 22.53 -16.69
CA SER A 211 -2.14 23.30 -16.33
C SER A 211 -2.56 24.77 -16.21
N THR A 212 -2.62 25.31 -15.01
CA THR A 212 -2.62 26.76 -14.79
C THR A 212 -1.20 27.30 -14.97
N ALA A 213 -0.57 26.96 -16.09
CA ALA A 213 0.54 27.76 -16.57
C ALA A 213 -0.05 29.09 -17.05
N PRO A 214 0.47 30.25 -16.63
CA PRO A 214 0.07 31.50 -17.24
C PRO A 214 0.35 31.39 -18.73
N GLU A 215 -0.66 31.62 -19.55
CA GLU A 215 -0.49 31.89 -20.97
C GLU A 215 0.49 33.05 -21.06
N THR A 216 1.73 32.77 -21.46
CA THR A 216 2.62 33.83 -21.92
C THR A 216 1.98 34.37 -23.18
N ASN A 217 1.30 35.50 -23.04
CA ASN A 217 0.86 36.33 -24.15
C ASN A 217 2.10 36.69 -24.97
N GLU A 218 2.37 35.94 -26.03
CA GLU A 218 3.16 36.41 -27.16
C GLU A 218 2.29 37.41 -27.93
N GLU A 219 2.12 38.59 -27.33
CA GLU A 219 1.65 39.78 -28.05
C GLU A 219 2.23 41.00 -27.32
N ASP A 220 3.51 41.30 -27.57
CA ASP A 220 3.97 42.67 -27.80
C ASP A 220 5.47 42.76 -28.16
N ARG A 221 5.71 43.33 -29.36
CA ARG A 221 6.94 43.87 -29.97
C ARG A 221 7.92 42.95 -30.71
#